data_AF-L7LIB7-F1
#
_entry.id   AF-L7LIB7-F1
#
_cell.length_a   1.000
_cell.length_b   1.000
_cell.length_c   1.000
_cell.angle_alpha   90.00
_cell.angle_beta   90.00
_cell.angle_gamma   90.00
#
_symmetry.space_group_name_H-M   'P 1'
#
loop_
_entity.id
_entity.type
_entity.pdbx_description
1 polymer ?
#
loop_
_entity_poly.entity_id
_entity_poly.type
_entity_poly.pdbx_seq_one_letter_code
_entity_poly.pdbx_strand_id
1 'polypeptide(L)' 'MTEPWLSADDIAAHLGVTKDTVYTWIAEKGMPAHKIGRLWKFQASEVDDWVRGGAAADHDTVEG' A
#
# COMPACT_ATOMS: atom_id res chain seq x y z
N MET A 1 7.33 14.82 -13.98
CA MET A 1 8.37 13.78 -13.94
C MET A 1 7.66 12.46 -13.74
N THR A 2 8.07 11.39 -14.43
CA THR A 2 7.46 10.05 -14.28
C THR A 2 7.89 9.42 -12.96
N GLU A 3 6.92 9.04 -12.13
CA GLU A 3 7.18 8.33 -10.87
C GLU A 3 7.64 6.88 -11.17
N PRO A 4 8.73 6.40 -10.52
CA PRO A 4 9.17 5.03 -10.68
C PRO A 4 8.22 4.04 -10.01
N TRP A 5 8.01 2.89 -10.66
CA TRP A 5 7.18 1.81 -10.14
C TRP A 5 7.93 0.99 -9.08
N LEU A 6 7.41 0.99 -7.86
CA LEU A 6 7.98 0.29 -6.71
C LEU A 6 7.56 -1.18 -6.69
N SER A 7 8.40 -2.01 -6.08
CA SER A 7 8.08 -3.40 -5.76
C SER A 7 7.38 -3.49 -4.41
N ALA A 8 6.83 -4.66 -4.06
CA ALA A 8 6.21 -4.87 -2.74
C ALA A 8 7.18 -4.64 -1.56
N ASP A 9 8.48 -4.88 -1.77
CA ASP A 9 9.52 -4.63 -0.77
C ASP A 9 9.77 -3.12 -0.58
N ASP A 10 10.00 -2.39 -1.68
CA ASP A 10 10.18 -0.94 -1.67
C ASP A 10 8.98 -0.19 -1.07
N ILE A 11 7.74 -0.57 -1.44
CA ILE A 11 6.57 0.13 -0.90
C ILE A 11 6.36 -0.18 0.59
N ALA A 12 6.69 -1.39 1.03
CA ALA A 12 6.67 -1.74 2.46
C ALA A 12 7.69 -0.89 3.23
N ALA A 13 8.92 -0.78 2.72
CA ALA A 13 9.96 0.07 3.28
C ALA A 13 9.58 1.56 3.27
N HIS A 14 8.94 2.02 2.19
CA HIS A 14 8.46 3.40 2.05
C HIS A 14 7.41 3.76 3.11
N LEU A 15 6.48 2.84 3.39
CA LEU A 15 5.41 3.03 4.37
C LEU A 15 5.81 2.66 5.81
N GLY A 16 6.98 2.05 6.00
CA GLY A 16 7.42 1.56 7.31
C GLY A 16 6.61 0.36 7.83
N VAL A 17 6.05 -0.45 6.92
CA VAL A 17 5.25 -1.64 7.27
C VAL A 17 5.94 -2.92 6.77
N THR A 18 5.41 -4.08 7.15
CA THR A 18 5.92 -5.34 6.61
C THR A 18 5.33 -5.63 5.23
N LYS A 19 6.04 -6.42 4.43
CA LYS A 19 5.54 -6.89 3.13
C LYS A 19 4.24 -7.70 3.26
N ASP A 20 4.08 -8.42 4.37
CA ASP A 20 2.86 -9.18 4.67
C ASP A 20 1.66 -8.24 4.81
N THR A 21 1.82 -7.15 5.56
CA THR A 21 0.83 -6.07 5.68
C THR A 21 0.43 -5.49 4.32
N VAL A 22 1.40 -5.29 3.42
CA VAL A 22 1.11 -4.83 2.05
C VAL A 22 0.24 -5.85 1.30
N TYR A 23 0.53 -7.15 1.37
CA TYR A 23 -0.30 -8.17 0.73
C TYR A 23 -1.70 -8.26 1.34
N THR A 24 -1.81 -8.16 2.67
CA THR A 24 -3.09 -8.04 3.38
C THR A 24 -3.89 -6.84 2.88
N TRP A 25 -3.28 -5.67 2.73
CA TRP A 25 -3.98 -4.50 2.23
C TRP A 25 -4.42 -4.62 0.77
N ILE A 26 -3.66 -5.31 -0.07
CA ILE A 26 -4.07 -5.60 -1.45
C ILE A 26 -5.28 -6.53 -1.46
N ALA A 27 -5.28 -7.58 -0.64
CA ALA A 27 -6.33 -8.59 -0.62
C ALA A 27 -7.61 -8.10 0.09
N GLU A 28 -7.47 -7.37 1.19
CA GLU A 28 -8.56 -7.07 2.13
C GLU A 28 -8.98 -5.60 2.12
N LYS A 29 -8.04 -4.67 1.86
CA LYS A 29 -8.31 -3.22 1.94
C LYS A 29 -8.33 -2.52 0.56
N GLY A 30 -8.14 -3.26 -0.52
CA GLY A 30 -8.15 -2.72 -1.89
C GLY A 30 -7.03 -1.71 -2.16
N MET A 31 -5.86 -1.90 -1.54
CA MET A 31 -4.70 -1.05 -1.76
C MET A 31 -4.36 -0.96 -3.26
N PRO A 32 -4.06 0.25 -3.81
CA PRO A 32 -3.73 0.42 -5.21
C PRO A 32 -2.44 -0.34 -5.55
N ALA A 33 -2.60 -1.40 -6.34
CA ALA A 33 -1.52 -2.26 -6.78
C ALA A 33 -1.79 -2.71 -8.22
N HIS A 34 -0.75 -2.72 -9.04
CA HIS A 34 -0.85 -3.04 -10.47
C HIS A 34 -0.08 -4.31 -10.77
N LYS A 35 -0.76 -5.31 -11.33
CA LYS A 35 -0.14 -6.59 -11.67
C LYS A 35 0.50 -6.51 -13.05
N ILE A 36 1.83 -6.44 -13.09
CA ILE A 36 2.61 -6.41 -14.33
C ILE A 36 3.35 -7.74 -14.47
N GLY A 37 2.82 -8.60 -15.34
CA GLY A 37 3.27 -9.98 -15.48
C GLY A 37 3.01 -10.78 -14.20
N ARG A 38 4.08 -11.19 -13.52
CA ARG A 38 4.02 -11.96 -12.26
C ARG A 38 4.23 -11.11 -11.01
N LEU A 39 4.57 -9.84 -11.17
CA LEU A 39 4.94 -8.95 -10.07
C LEU A 39 3.85 -7.91 -9.83
N TRP A 40 3.61 -7.61 -8.55
CA TRP A 40 2.85 -6.43 -8.16
C TRP A 40 3.77 -5.22 -8.17
N LYS A 41 3.27 -4.13 -8.75
CA LYS A 41 3.94 -2.85 -8.88
C LYS A 41 3.07 -1.74 -8.33
N PHE A 42 3.71 -0.75 -7.71
CA PHE A 42 3.04 0.30 -6.95
C PHE A 42 3.54 1.66 -7.40
N GLN A 43 2.65 2.64 -7.48
CA GLN A 43 3.02 4.05 -7.54
C GLN A 43 2.93 4.59 -6.11
N ALA A 44 4.00 5.21 -5.63
CA ALA A 44 4.07 5.72 -4.27
C ALA A 44 2.98 6.78 -4.02
N SER A 45 2.75 7.65 -5.00
CA SER A 45 1.74 8.70 -4.93
C SER A 45 0.31 8.14 -4.81
N GLU A 46 -0.03 7.07 -5.54
CA GLU A 46 -1.37 6.45 -5.43
C GLU A 46 -1.58 5.80 -4.06
N VAL A 47 -0.54 5.10 -3.57
CA VAL A 47 -0.58 4.44 -2.28
C VAL A 47 -0.66 5.45 -1.14
N ASP A 48 0.13 6.52 -1.20
CA ASP A 48 0.15 7.58 -0.19
C ASP A 48 -1.17 8.35 -0.15
N ASP A 49 -1.81 8.63 -1.30
CA ASP A 49 -3.17 9.20 -1.34
C ASP A 49 -4.19 8.26 -0.69
N TRP A 50 -4.13 6.97 -1.00
CA TRP A 50 -4.98 5.95 -0.40
C TRP A 50 -4.78 5.83 1.12
N VAL A 51 -3.53 5.87 1.60
CA VAL A 51 -3.20 5.88 3.03
C VAL A 51 -3.78 7.14 3.70
N ARG A 52 -3.58 8.32 3.10
CA ARG A 52 -4.11 9.60 3.60
C ARG A 52 -5.63 9.65 3.63
N GLY A 53 -6.29 8.92 2.73
CA GLY A 53 -7.73 8.69 2.75
C GLY A 53 -8.23 7.83 3.92
N GLY A 54 -7.35 7.34 4.79
CA GLY A 54 -7.69 6.56 5.97
C GLY A 54 -7.96 5.07 5.69
N ALA A 55 -7.84 4.64 4.43
CA ALA A 55 -8.13 3.25 4.05
C ALA A 55 -7.09 2.24 4.55
N ALA A 56 -5.90 2.71 4.97
CA ALA A 56 -4.89 1.88 5.60
C ALA A 56 -5.16 1.63 7.10
N ALA A 57 -5.91 2.50 7.77
CA ALA A 57 -6.20 2.37 9.20
C ALA A 57 -7.01 1.10 9.46
N ASP A 58 -6.61 0.34 10.47
CA ASP A 58 -7.54 -0.57 11.14
C ASP A 58 -8.36 0.31 12.06
N HIS A 59 -9.68 0.30 11.94
CA HIS A 59 -10.56 1.09 12.80
C HIS A 59 -10.63 0.43 14.17
N ASP A 60 -9.48 0.29 14.85
CA ASP A 60 -9.44 0.05 16.29
C ASP A 60 -9.90 1.34 16.93
N THR A 61 -11.20 1.37 17.18
CA THR A 61 -11.86 2.48 17.84
C THR A 61 -11.36 2.48 19.27
N VAL A 62 -10.31 3.26 19.56
CA VAL A 62 -10.00 3.66 20.93
C VAL A 62 -11.04 4.69 21.36
N GLU A 63 -12.23 4.20 21.74
CA GLU A 63 -13.16 4.99 22.54
C GLU A 63 -12.61 5.06 23.98
N GLY A 64 -12.41 6.30 24.44
CA GLY A 64 -12.65 6.77 25.82
C GLY A 64 -12.05 5.99 26.98
#